data_AF-H1G3E6-F1
#
_entry.id   AF-H1G3E6-F1
#
_cell.length_a   1.000
_cell.length_b   1.000
_cell.length_c   1.000
_cell.angle_alpha   90.00
_cell.angle_beta   90.00
_cell.angle_gamma   90.00
#
_symmetry.space_group_name_H-M   'P 1'
#
loop_
_entity.id
_entity.type
_entity.pdbx_description
1 polymer ?
#
loop_
_entity_poly.entity_id
_entity_poly.type
_entity_poly.pdbx_seq_one_letter_code
_entity_poly.pdbx_strand_id
1 'polypeptide(L)' 'MDLWYWITDLNNSKMVALLLFFSTFVGILIYLFSSRKRSERLESYRFIPFDDDEPDQKHQDGKH' A
#
# COMPACT_ATOMS: atom_id res chain seq x y z
N MET A 1 -14.01 -22.80 -27.95
CA MET A 1 -12.89 -23.68 -27.50
C MET A 1 -11.54 -23.20 -28.04
N ASP A 2 -11.55 -22.19 -28.90
CA ASP A 2 -10.41 -21.71 -29.67
C ASP A 2 -9.36 -21.01 -28.81
N LEU A 3 -9.78 -20.38 -27.70
CA LEU A 3 -8.86 -19.75 -26.74
C LEU A 3 -7.90 -20.77 -26.12
N TRP A 4 -8.43 -21.92 -25.66
CA TRP A 4 -7.61 -22.97 -25.05
C TRP A 4 -6.62 -23.55 -26.06
N TYR A 5 -7.08 -23.78 -27.29
CA TYR A 5 -6.24 -24.29 -28.37
C TYR A 5 -5.13 -23.28 -28.75
N TRP A 6 -5.48 -21.99 -28.83
CA TRP A 6 -4.55 -20.91 -29.12
C TRP A 6 -3.48 -20.73 -28.04
N ILE A 7 -3.84 -20.87 -26.76
CA ILE A 7 -2.89 -20.82 -25.62
C ILE A 7 -1.91 -22.01 -25.65
N THR A 8 -2.39 -23.19 -26.02
CA THR A 8 -1.56 -24.40 -26.11
C THR A 8 -0.75 -24.50 -27.40
N ASP A 9 -1.01 -23.64 -28.38
CA ASP A 9 -0.24 -23.57 -29.61
C ASP A 9 1.19 -23.07 -29.33
N LEU A 10 2.17 -23.91 -29.63
CA LEU A 10 3.60 -23.63 -29.46
C LEU A 10 4.07 -22.40 -30.24
N ASN A 11 3.41 -22.04 -31.34
CA ASN A 11 3.72 -20.83 -32.10
C ASN A 11 3.43 -19.56 -31.28
N ASN A 12 2.36 -19.57 -30.50
CA ASN A 12 1.95 -18.46 -29.65
C ASN A 12 2.60 -18.49 -28.25
N SER A 13 3.40 -19.53 -27.96
CA SER A 13 4.03 -19.73 -26.64
C SER A 13 4.81 -18.51 -26.14
N LYS A 14 5.47 -17.76 -27.04
CA LYS A 14 6.22 -16.54 -26.71
C LYS A 14 5.29 -15.44 -26.18
N MET A 15 4.15 -15.24 -26.84
CA MET A 15 3.14 -14.27 -26.42
C MET A 15 2.47 -14.70 -25.11
N VAL A 16 2.14 -15.97 -24.97
CA VAL A 16 1.55 -16.53 -23.75
C VAL A 16 2.49 -16.37 -22.56
N ALA A 17 3.76 -16.73 -22.73
CA ALA A 17 4.78 -16.55 -21.69
C ALA A 17 4.89 -15.07 -21.28
N LEU A 18 4.95 -14.16 -22.26
CA LEU A 18 5.02 -12.72 -21.99
C LEU A 18 3.84 -12.24 -21.15
N LEU A 19 2.61 -12.58 -21.55
CA LEU A 19 1.40 -12.19 -20.83
C LEU A 19 1.37 -12.78 -19.41
N LEU A 20 1.77 -14.04 -19.25
CA LEU A 20 1.79 -14.70 -17.95
C LEU A 20 2.84 -14.07 -17.03
N PHE A 21 4.08 -13.88 -17.49
CA PHE A 21 5.14 -13.24 -16.70
C PHE A 21 4.79 -11.80 -16.35
N PHE A 22 4.28 -11.04 -17.30
CA PHE A 22 3.94 -9.64 -17.09
C PHE A 22 2.75 -9.48 -16.13
N SER A 23 1.67 -10.23 -16.34
CA SER A 23 0.51 -10.19 -15.45
C SER A 23 0.85 -10.66 -14.04
N THR A 24 1.67 -11.70 -13.91
CA THR A 24 2.18 -12.17 -12.61
C THR A 24 3.00 -11.08 -11.92
N PHE A 25 3.92 -10.44 -12.64
CA PHE A 25 4.72 -9.34 -12.11
C PHE A 25 3.85 -8.16 -11.62
N VAL A 26 2.93 -7.69 -12.45
CA VAL A 26 1.99 -6.62 -12.09
C VAL A 26 1.11 -7.04 -10.90
N GLY A 27 0.66 -8.30 -10.86
CA GLY A 27 -0.10 -8.85 -9.75
C GLY A 27 0.67 -8.82 -8.42
N ILE A 28 1.97 -9.17 -8.45
CA ILE A 28 2.85 -9.08 -7.28
C ILE A 28 3.03 -7.63 -6.83
N LEU A 29 3.23 -6.71 -7.78
CA LEU A 29 3.32 -5.28 -7.45
C LEU A 29 2.03 -4.79 -6.79
N ILE A 30 0.86 -5.10 -7.35
CA ILE A 30 -0.42 -4.75 -6.76
C ILE A 30 -0.54 -5.36 -5.36
N TYR A 31 -0.20 -6.63 -5.17
CA TYR A 31 -0.22 -7.28 -3.86
C TYR A 31 0.66 -6.56 -2.84
N LEU A 32 1.89 -6.22 -3.22
CA LEU A 32 2.86 -5.56 -2.33
C LEU A 32 2.43 -4.12 -1.98
N PHE A 33 1.99 -3.35 -2.98
CA PHE A 33 1.63 -1.94 -2.79
C PHE A 33 0.20 -1.75 -2.25
N SER A 34 -0.72 -2.67 -2.51
CA SER A 34 -2.08 -2.66 -1.94
C SER A 34 -2.06 -2.99 -0.45
N SER A 35 -0.99 -3.60 0.07
CA SER A 35 -0.79 -3.87 1.50
C SER A 35 -0.42 -2.62 2.33
N ARG A 36 -0.59 -1.40 1.80
CA ARG A 36 -0.40 -0.15 2.57
C ARG A 36 -1.54 0.16 3.56
N LYS A 37 -2.67 -0.56 3.52
CA LYS A 37 -3.76 -0.39 4.50
C LYS A 37 -3.35 -0.65 5.96
N ARG A 38 -2.20 -1.27 6.23
CA ARG A 38 -1.69 -1.41 7.61
C ARG A 38 -0.99 -0.14 8.13
N SER A 39 -0.57 0.77 7.25
CA SER A 39 0.07 2.03 7.65
C SER A 39 -0.88 3.04 8.29
N GLU A 40 -2.18 3.00 7.99
CA GLU A 40 -3.18 3.91 8.60
C GLU A 40 -3.29 3.68 10.12
N ARG A 41 -3.08 2.44 10.58
CA ARG A 41 -3.07 2.10 12.01
C ARG A 41 -1.80 2.58 12.74
N LEU A 42 -0.81 3.11 12.02
CA LEU A 42 0.40 3.71 12.59
C LEU A 42 0.30 5.24 12.65
N GLU A 43 -0.60 5.87 11.90
CA GLU A 43 -0.90 7.31 12.06
C GLU A 43 -1.75 7.59 13.30
N SER A 44 -2.59 6.65 13.74
CA SER A 44 -3.40 6.81 14.95
C SER A 44 -2.58 6.92 16.25
N TYR A 45 -1.25 6.70 16.19
CA TYR A 45 -0.31 6.86 17.30
C TYR A 45 0.71 7.99 17.07
N ARG A 46 0.57 8.82 16.01
CA ARG A 46 1.51 9.93 15.76
C ARG A 46 1.36 11.07 16.77
N PHE A 47 0.24 11.16 17.47
CA PHE A 47 0.04 12.09 18.59
C PHE A 47 0.11 11.32 19.92
N ILE A 48 1.30 10.84 20.27
CA ILE A 48 1.59 10.52 21.67
C ILE A 48 2.01 11.86 22.28
N PRO A 49 1.24 12.43 23.22
CA PRO A 49 1.72 13.60 23.95
C PRO A 49 3.02 13.20 24.64
N PHE A 50 4.09 13.97 24.41
CA PHE A 50 5.31 13.79 25.17
C PHE A 50 5.02 14.26 26.61
N ASP A 51 5.45 13.51 27.63
CA ASP A 51 5.36 13.94 29.03
C ASP A 51 6.16 15.25 29.29
N ASP A 52 7.01 15.65 28.34
CA ASP A 52 7.73 16.94 28.33
C ASP A 52 6.89 18.12 27.80
N ASP A 53 5.72 17.86 27.18
CA ASP A 53 4.68 18.87 26.96
C ASP A 53 3.87 19.05 28.26
N GLU A 54 4.57 19.34 29.37
CA GLU A 54 3.95 20.08 30.46
C GLU A 54 3.31 21.34 29.82
N PRO A 55 2.05 21.67 30.12
CA PRO A 55 1.48 22.93 29.67
C PRO A 55 2.23 24.06 30.36
N ASP A 56 3.30 24.52 29.73
CA ASP A 56 4.02 25.74 30.08
C ASP A 56 3.14 26.91 29.66
N GLN A 57 2.05 27.12 30.38
CA GLN A 57 1.22 28.31 30.32
C GLN A 57 1.18 28.95 31.70
N LYS A 58 2.34 29.44 32.13
CA LYS A 58 2.36 30.67 32.93
C LYS A 58 2.00 31.85 32.01
N HIS A 59 1.17 32.72 32.57
CA HIS A 59 0.95 34.15 32.27
C HIS A 59 -0.32 34.58 31.49
N GLN A 60 -1.25 35.11 32.30
CA GLN A 60 -2.09 36.32 32.13
C GLN A 60 -3.49 36.18 31.51
N ASP A 61 -4.53 36.26 32.35
CA ASP A 61 -5.36 37.49 32.47
C ASP A 61 -6.32 37.37 33.68
N GLY A 62 -6.62 38.48 34.36
CA GLY A 62 -7.62 38.52 35.43
C GLY A 62 -7.33 39.44 36.61
N LYS A 63 -7.09 40.73 36.35
CA LYS A 63 -7.43 41.79 37.34
C LYS A 63 -8.97 41.86 37.43
N HIS A 64 -9.54 41.51 38.58
CA HIS A 64 -10.62 42.26 39.25
C HIS A 64 -10.97 41.64 40.61
#